data_AF-A0A258RKX7-F1
#
_entry.id   AF-A0A258RKX7-F1
#
_cell.length_a   1.000
_cell.length_b   1.000
_cell.length_c   1.000
_cell.angle_alpha   90.00
_cell.angle_beta   90.00
_cell.angle_gamma   90.00
#
_symmetry.space_group_name_H-M   'P 1'
#
loop_
_entity.id
_entity.type
_entity.pdbx_description
1 polymer ?
#
loop_
_entity_poly.entity_id
_entity_poly.type
_entity_poly.pdbx_seq_one_letter_code
_entity_poly.pdbx_strand_id
1 'polypeptide(L)'
;MADQTNKIGEQLKAAADNMKHSAEKLSATGAELGTRLLDQAEANTREAFAAIRAATQAKDASEVIKIQGDYLRDQGARAMTQAREISEMITGFGREMMGQMTKRD
;
A
#
# COMPACT_ATOMS: atom_id res chain seq x y z
N MET A 1 23.91 -26.69 33.37
CA MET A 1 22.49 -26.74 32.95
C MET A 1 21.77 -25.41 33.19
N ALA A 2 21.89 -24.77 34.36
CA ALA A 2 21.25 -23.46 34.62
C ALA A 2 21.60 -22.35 33.61
N ASP A 3 22.86 -22.27 33.16
CA ASP A 3 23.32 -21.25 32.19
C ASP A 3 22.71 -21.44 30.78
N GLN A 4 22.42 -22.68 30.41
CA GLN A 4 21.82 -23.02 29.11
C GLN A 4 20.31 -22.70 29.12
N THR A 5 19.64 -22.92 30.25
CA THR A 5 18.22 -22.54 30.45
C THR A 5 18.04 -21.03 30.45
N ASN A 6 18.99 -20.26 31.02
CA ASN A 6 18.94 -18.79 30.99
C ASN A 6 19.11 -18.24 29.58
N LYS A 7 20.07 -18.74 28.79
CA LYS A 7 20.24 -18.34 27.39
C LYS A 7 19.02 -18.64 26.53
N ILE A 8 18.39 -19.80 26.72
CA ILE A 8 17.15 -20.16 26.03
C ILE A 8 16.01 -19.21 26.43
N GLY A 9 15.91 -18.84 27.71
CA GLY A 9 14.94 -17.86 28.21
C GLY A 9 15.12 -16.46 27.61
N GLU A 10 16.36 -15.98 27.51
CA GLU A 10 16.68 -14.69 26.87
C GLU A 10 16.38 -14.70 25.37
N GLN A 11 16.70 -15.80 24.67
CA GLN A 11 16.37 -15.97 23.25
C GLN A 11 14.86 -15.97 23.00
N LEU A 12 14.10 -16.67 23.84
CA LEU A 12 12.64 -16.70 23.78
C LEU A 12 12.03 -15.32 24.04
N LYS A 13 12.55 -14.59 25.03
CA LYS A 13 12.11 -13.23 25.34
C LYS A 13 12.38 -12.27 24.18
N ALA A 14 13.59 -12.29 23.63
CA ALA A 14 13.93 -11.46 22.49
C ALA A 14 13.17 -11.85 21.21
N ALA A 15 12.81 -13.12 21.04
CA ALA A 15 11.90 -13.54 19.96
C ALA A 15 10.47 -13.01 20.17
N ALA A 16 9.95 -13.04 21.39
CA ALA A 16 8.63 -12.51 21.73
C ALA A 16 8.55 -10.98 21.55
N ASP A 17 9.57 -10.24 21.98
CA ASP A 17 9.65 -8.80 21.80
C ASP A 17 9.70 -8.40 20.32
N ASN A 18 10.48 -9.13 19.51
CA ASN A 18 10.50 -8.94 18.05
C ASN A 18 9.14 -9.27 17.40
N MET A 19 8.47 -10.34 17.85
CA MET A 19 7.15 -10.69 17.32
C MET A 19 6.12 -9.60 17.62
N LYS A 20 6.14 -9.04 18.85
CA LYS A 20 5.26 -7.94 19.26
C LYS A 20 5.52 -6.68 18.44
N HIS A 21 6.79 -6.32 18.24
CA HIS A 21 7.15 -5.14 17.46
C HIS A 21 6.75 -5.28 15.98
N SER A 22 6.93 -6.48 15.41
CA SER A 22 6.45 -6.81 14.07
C SER A 22 4.93 -6.73 13.96
N ALA A 23 4.18 -7.18 14.97
CA ALA A 23 2.72 -7.10 14.99
C ALA A 23 2.20 -5.65 15.07
N GLU A 24 2.81 -4.82 15.91
CA GLU A 24 2.48 -3.39 16.02
C GLU A 24 2.74 -2.66 14.69
N LYS A 25 3.87 -2.95 14.03
CA LYS A 25 4.17 -2.40 12.70
C LYS A 25 3.22 -2.90 11.61
N LEU A 26 2.89 -4.19 11.59
CA LEU A 26 1.92 -4.76 10.64
C LEU A 26 0.57 -4.06 10.74
N SER A 27 0.12 -3.77 11.97
CA SER A 27 -1.10 -3.01 12.21
C SER A 27 -1.01 -1.59 11.64
N ALA A 28 0.09 -0.88 11.90
CA ALA A 28 0.30 0.48 11.39
C ALA A 28 0.41 0.54 9.85
N THR A 29 1.19 -0.35 9.23
CA THR A 29 1.31 -0.46 7.77
C THR A 29 -0.01 -0.88 7.13
N GLY A 30 -0.76 -1.78 7.77
CA GLY A 30 -2.09 -2.19 7.31
C GLY A 30 -3.10 -1.03 7.32
N ALA A 31 -3.07 -0.19 8.36
CA ALA A 31 -3.92 1.00 8.46
C ALA A 31 -3.55 2.07 7.41
N GLU A 32 -2.25 2.30 7.17
CA GLU A 32 -1.78 3.22 6.13
C GLU A 32 -2.18 2.73 4.74
N LEU A 33 -1.94 1.46 4.43
CA LEU A 33 -2.36 0.85 3.17
C LEU A 33 -3.88 0.96 2.98
N GLY A 34 -4.66 0.64 4.02
CA GLY A 34 -6.11 0.75 4.00
C GLY A 34 -6.59 2.16 3.71
N THR A 35 -5.97 3.17 4.35
CA THR A 35 -6.30 4.59 4.10
C THR A 35 -5.99 4.98 2.65
N ARG A 36 -4.82 4.63 2.12
CA ARG A 36 -4.47 4.92 0.72
C ARG A 36 -5.40 4.23 -0.29
N LEU A 37 -5.82 3.01 0.01
CA LEU A 37 -6.80 2.30 -0.83
C LEU A 37 -8.15 3.02 -0.84
N LEU A 38 -8.59 3.56 0.30
CA LEU A 38 -9.81 4.35 0.40
C LEU A 38 -9.70 5.66 -0.37
N ASP A 39 -8.60 6.39 -0.20
CA ASP A 39 -8.32 7.62 -0.95
C ASP A 39 -8.37 7.36 -2.46
N GLN A 40 -7.83 6.22 -2.89
CA GLN A 40 -7.86 5.82 -4.29
C GLN A 40 -9.27 5.50 -4.79
N ALA A 41 -10.07 4.79 -3.99
CA ALA A 41 -11.45 4.50 -4.32
C ALA A 41 -12.27 5.80 -4.44
N GLU A 42 -12.04 6.78 -3.57
CA GLU A 42 -12.67 8.10 -3.64
C GLU A 42 -12.28 8.83 -4.92
N ALA A 43 -10.98 8.92 -5.22
CA ALA A 43 -10.48 9.59 -6.41
C ALA A 43 -11.04 8.97 -7.70
N ASN A 44 -11.02 7.63 -7.81
CA ASN A 44 -11.59 6.91 -8.94
C ASN A 44 -13.08 7.22 -9.12
N THR A 45 -13.83 7.22 -8.02
CA THR A 45 -15.27 7.48 -8.05
C THR A 45 -15.53 8.91 -8.52
N ARG A 46 -14.81 9.90 -7.96
CA ARG A 46 -14.94 11.31 -8.32
C ARG A 46 -14.68 11.56 -9.80
N GLU A 47 -13.64 10.94 -10.34
CA GLU A 47 -13.24 11.09 -11.75
C GLU A 47 -14.19 10.39 -12.70
N ALA A 48 -14.67 9.19 -12.34
CA ALA A 48 -15.71 8.51 -13.11
C ALA A 48 -16.98 9.38 -13.20
N PHE A 49 -17.41 9.98 -12.09
CA PHE A 49 -18.53 10.92 -12.10
C PHE A 49 -18.25 12.18 -12.93
N ALA A 50 -17.03 12.72 -12.88
CA ALA A 50 -16.64 13.86 -13.70
C ALA A 50 -16.68 13.52 -15.21
N ALA A 51 -16.17 12.35 -15.60
CA ALA A 51 -16.21 11.88 -16.99
C ALA A 51 -17.64 11.62 -17.46
N ILE A 52 -18.49 11.02 -16.62
CA ILE A 52 -19.92 10.82 -16.92
C ILE A 52 -20.62 12.18 -17.10
N ARG A 53 -20.37 13.16 -16.22
CA ARG A 53 -20.95 14.50 -16.32
C ARG A 53 -20.47 15.25 -17.57
N ALA A 54 -19.21 15.10 -17.95
CA ALA A 54 -18.70 15.66 -19.19
C ALA A 54 -19.37 14.99 -20.41
N ALA A 55 -19.51 13.66 -20.39
CA ALA A 55 -20.13 12.90 -21.46
C ALA A 55 -21.62 13.25 -21.65
N THR A 56 -22.36 13.54 -20.58
CA THR A 56 -23.77 14.00 -20.68
C THR A 56 -23.91 15.42 -21.22
N GLN A 57 -22.84 16.23 -21.18
CA GLN A 57 -22.81 17.58 -21.72
C GLN A 57 -22.21 17.65 -23.14
N ALA A 58 -21.73 16.52 -23.67
CA ALA A 58 -21.12 16.43 -24.97
C ALA A 58 -22.14 16.69 -26.10
N LYS A 59 -21.73 17.48 -27.08
CA LYS A 59 -22.54 17.89 -28.23
C LYS A 59 -22.63 16.81 -29.30
N ASP A 60 -21.60 15.97 -29.39
CA ASP A 60 -21.50 14.90 -30.39
C ASP A 60 -20.64 13.72 -29.91
N ALA A 61 -20.69 12.63 -30.69
CA ALA A 61 -19.96 11.40 -30.38
C ALA A 61 -18.43 11.56 -30.41
N SER A 62 -17.90 12.54 -31.15
CA SER A 62 -16.45 12.79 -31.18
C SER A 62 -15.96 13.40 -29.87
N GLU A 63 -16.80 14.23 -29.24
CA GLU A 63 -16.54 14.82 -27.93
C GLU A 63 -16.62 13.77 -26.81
N VAL A 64 -17.56 12.82 -26.88
CA VAL A 64 -17.61 11.67 -25.96
C VAL A 64 -16.36 10.79 -26.08
N ILE A 65 -15.89 10.52 -27.31
CA ILE A 65 -14.68 9.71 -27.53
C ILE A 65 -13.44 10.41 -26.95
N LYS A 66 -13.34 11.75 -27.08
CA LYS A 66 -12.26 12.51 -26.42
C LYS A 66 -12.33 12.39 -24.90
N ILE A 67 -13.51 12.58 -24.31
CA ILE A 67 -13.71 12.46 -22.85
C ILE A 67 -13.30 11.08 -22.35
N GLN A 68 -13.70 10.02 -23.05
CA GLN A 68 -13.31 8.66 -22.69
C GLN A 68 -11.80 8.41 -22.87
N GLY A 69 -11.21 8.94 -23.93
CA GLY A 69 -9.76 8.85 -24.19
C GLY A 69 -8.92 9.57 -23.14
N ASP A 70 -9.32 10.77 -22.74
CA ASP A 70 -8.64 11.54 -21.70
C ASP A 70 -8.80 10.87 -20.32
N TYR A 71 -10.00 10.37 -20.01
CA TYR A 71 -10.22 9.57 -18.80
C TYR A 71 -9.31 8.34 -18.73
N LEU A 72 -9.17 7.58 -19.83
CA LEU A 72 -8.29 6.40 -19.87
C LEU A 72 -6.82 6.76 -19.72
N ARG A 73 -6.37 7.85 -20.35
CA ARG A 73 -4.98 8.34 -20.21
C ARG A 73 -4.69 8.71 -18.76
N ASP A 74 -5.58 9.48 -18.16
CA ASP A 74 -5.41 10.00 -16.81
C ASP A 74 -5.52 8.87 -15.77
N GLN A 75 -6.47 7.95 -15.95
CA GLN A 75 -6.61 6.77 -15.10
C GLN A 75 -5.38 5.85 -15.21
N GLY A 76 -4.81 5.70 -16.41
CA GLY A 76 -3.57 4.93 -16.61
C GLY A 76 -2.37 5.53 -15.88
N ALA A 77 -2.20 6.86 -15.94
CA ALA A 77 -1.12 7.55 -15.22
C ALA A 77 -1.25 7.40 -13.70
N ARG A 78 -2.48 7.49 -13.17
CA ARG A 78 -2.74 7.27 -11.74
C ARG A 78 -2.52 5.82 -11.31
N ALA A 79 -2.97 4.84 -12.10
CA ALA A 79 -2.75 3.43 -11.80
C ALA A 79 -1.26 3.08 -11.71
N MET A 80 -0.42 3.66 -12.59
CA MET A 80 1.03 3.47 -12.52
C MET A 80 1.64 4.08 -11.25
N THR A 81 1.13 5.24 -10.82
CA THR A 81 1.57 5.88 -9.56
C THR A 81 1.22 5.03 -8.35
N GLN A 82 -0.02 4.53 -8.27
CA GLN A 82 -0.44 3.62 -7.19
C GLN A 82 0.35 2.32 -7.17
N ALA A 83 0.59 1.72 -8.34
CA ALA A 83 1.36 0.48 -8.44
C ALA A 83 2.78 0.68 -7.89
N ARG A 84 3.40 1.84 -8.17
CA ARG A 84 4.70 2.20 -7.62
C ARG A 84 4.66 2.37 -6.11
N GLU A 85 3.69 3.11 -5.57
CA GLU A 85 3.56 3.33 -4.13
C GLU A 85 3.32 2.04 -3.35
N ILE A 86 2.44 1.17 -3.85
CA ILE A 86 2.20 -0.16 -3.27
C ILE A 86 3.47 -1.00 -3.33
N SER A 87 4.19 -0.97 -4.44
CA SER A 87 5.46 -1.70 -4.60
C SER A 87 6.55 -1.20 -3.65
N GLU A 88 6.64 0.12 -3.45
CA GLU A 88 7.57 0.74 -2.49
C GLU A 88 7.21 0.36 -1.05
N MET A 89 5.92 0.31 -0.71
CA MET A 89 5.44 -0.12 0.61
C MET A 89 5.76 -1.60 0.88
N ILE A 90 5.48 -2.49 -0.09
CA ILE A 90 5.80 -3.93 0.01
C ILE A 90 7.31 -4.15 0.10
N THR A 91 8.09 -3.43 -0.71
CA THR A 91 9.56 -3.55 -0.72
C THR A 91 10.17 -3.01 0.58
N GLY A 92 9.64 -1.89 1.10
CA GLY A 92 10.02 -1.33 2.38
C GLY A 92 9.79 -2.34 3.51
N PHE A 93 8.61 -2.95 3.55
CA PHE A 93 8.32 -4.04 4.49
C PHE A 93 9.31 -5.20 4.38
N GLY A 94 9.55 -5.71 3.16
CA GLY A 94 10.48 -6.81 2.93
C GLY A 94 11.91 -6.51 3.38
N ARG A 95 12.39 -5.29 3.11
CA ARG A 95 13.72 -4.84 3.53
C ARG A 95 13.84 -4.72 5.05
N GLU A 96 12.82 -4.18 5.71
CA GLU A 96 12.82 -4.04 7.17
C GLU A 96 12.80 -5.40 7.90
N MET A 97 12.00 -6.35 7.41
CA MET A 97 11.96 -7.71 7.96
C MET A 97 13.30 -8.44 7.81
N MET A 98 13.97 -8.29 6.66
CA MET A 98 15.32 -8.84 6.47
C MET A 98 16.37 -8.13 7.32
N GLY A 99 16.25 -6.81 7.50
CA GLY A 99 17.16 -6.02 8.34
C GLY A 99 17.09 -6.36 9.84
N GLN A 100 15.92 -6.77 10.34
CA GLN A 100 15.79 -7.28 11.71
C GLN A 100 16.36 -8.70 11.88
N MET A 101 16.30 -9.54 10.85
CA MET A 101 16.91 -10.87 10.88
C MET A 101 18.44 -10.82 10.79
N THR A 102 19.00 -9.94 9.96
CA THR A 102 20.46 -9.85 9.71
C THR A 102 21.22 -9.03 10.75
N LYS A 103 20.57 -8.13 11.51
CA LYS A 103 21.20 -7.44 12.66
C LYS A 103 21.51 -8.34 13.87
N ARG A 104 21.32 -9.66 13.74
CA ARG A 104 21.35 -10.63 14.84
C ARG A 104 22.50 -11.63 14.79
N ASP A 105 23.44 -11.44 13.86
CA ASP A 105 24.75 -12.11 13.83
C ASP A 105 25.85 -11.21 14.41
#